data_AF-A0A6L4ZQT1-F1
#
_entry.id   AF-A0A6L4ZQT1-F1
#
_cell.length_a   1.000
_cell.length_b   1.000
_cell.length_c   1.000
_cell.angle_alpha   90.00
_cell.angle_beta   90.00
_cell.angle_gamma   90.00
#
_symmetry.space_group_name_H-M   'P 1'
#
loop_
_entity.id
_entity.type
_entity.pdbx_description
1 polymer ?
#
loop_
_entity_poly.entity_id
_entity_poly.type
_entity_poly.pdbx_seq_one_letter_code
_entity_poly.pdbx_strand_id
1 'polypeptide(L)'
;IDLDPASCKLANRTIKAKKIFTLADDGLVQPWNGRIFLNPPYFNMKVWVCKLLEEIELSRVSQAILLANAATIMLPKNWTG
;
A
#
# COMPACT_ATOMS: atom_id res chain seq x y z
N ILE A 1 -3.68 3.12 11.81
CA ILE A 1 -3.33 3.30 10.38
C ILE A 1 -3.84 4.66 9.94
N ASP A 2 -3.02 5.43 9.24
CA ASP A 2 -3.40 6.77 8.78
C ASP A 2 -4.01 6.70 7.35
N LEU A 3 -3.48 5.85 6.47
CA LEU A 3 -3.98 5.67 5.10
C LEU A 3 -3.98 4.20 4.66
N ASP A 4 -5.05 3.78 3.97
CA ASP A 4 -5.08 2.61 3.09
C ASP A 4 -5.38 3.07 1.64
N PRO A 5 -4.38 3.13 0.75
CA PRO A 5 -4.50 3.77 -0.55
C PRO A 5 -5.14 2.88 -1.62
N ALA A 6 -5.56 1.66 -1.27
CA ALA A 6 -6.11 0.72 -2.24
C ALA A 6 -7.36 0.01 -1.69
N SER A 7 -8.24 0.77 -1.03
CA SER A 7 -9.29 0.21 -0.19
C SER A 7 -10.68 0.32 -0.80
N CYS A 8 -11.67 -0.10 -0.03
CA CYS A 8 -13.08 0.20 -0.25
C CYS A 8 -13.79 0.39 1.09
N LYS A 9 -15.00 0.95 1.07
CA LYS A 9 -15.80 1.18 2.29
C LYS A 9 -16.02 -0.11 3.09
N LEU A 10 -16.15 -1.26 2.41
CA LEU A 10 -16.34 -2.55 3.07
C LEU A 10 -15.06 -3.02 3.79
N ALA A 11 -13.91 -3.03 3.11
CA ALA A 11 -12.63 -3.41 3.70
C ALA A 11 -12.23 -2.51 4.88
N ASN A 12 -12.51 -1.20 4.77
CA ASN A 12 -12.18 -0.25 5.83
C ASN A 12 -13.01 -0.44 7.12
N ARG A 13 -14.09 -1.24 7.12
CA ARG A 13 -14.78 -1.64 8.36
C ARG A 13 -13.86 -2.44 9.29
N THR A 14 -12.91 -3.18 8.71
CA THR A 14 -11.90 -3.96 9.43
C THR A 14 -10.65 -3.14 9.69
N ILE A 15 -10.07 -2.52 8.66
CA ILE A 15 -8.78 -1.82 8.74
C ILE A 15 -8.88 -0.51 9.55
N LYS A 16 -10.02 0.18 9.47
CA LYS A 16 -10.30 1.44 10.18
C LYS A 16 -9.21 2.49 9.96
N ALA A 17 -8.71 2.59 8.73
CA ALA A 17 -7.82 3.67 8.33
C ALA A 17 -8.56 5.00 8.37
N LYS A 18 -7.87 6.07 8.80
CA LYS A 18 -8.43 7.43 8.87
C LYS A 18 -8.79 7.96 7.48
N LYS A 19 -7.98 7.63 6.48
CA LYS A 19 -8.23 7.94 5.07
C LYS A 19 -8.13 6.66 4.24
N ILE A 20 -8.97 6.56 3.22
CA ILE A 20 -8.85 5.54 2.18
C ILE A 20 -8.91 6.19 0.81
N PHE A 21 -8.26 5.56 -0.16
CA PHE A 21 -8.56 5.78 -1.57
C PHE A 21 -9.32 4.57 -2.11
N THR A 22 -10.41 4.85 -2.79
CA THR A 22 -11.23 3.87 -3.48
C THR A 22 -10.81 3.77 -4.94
N LEU A 23 -11.40 2.82 -5.68
CA LEU A 23 -11.19 2.71 -7.13
C LEU A 23 -11.44 4.04 -7.87
N ALA A 24 -12.39 4.85 -7.42
CA ALA A 24 -12.71 6.13 -8.04
C ALA A 24 -11.67 7.24 -7.75
N ASP A 25 -10.92 7.11 -6.66
CA ASP A 25 -9.91 8.12 -6.25
C ASP A 25 -8.55 7.89 -6.92
N ASP A 26 -8.36 6.71 -7.52
CA ASP A 26 -7.10 6.21 -8.08
C ASP A 26 -5.92 6.42 -7.13
N GLY A 27 -5.76 5.50 -6.18
CA GLY A 27 -4.73 5.63 -5.14
C GLY A 27 -3.29 5.73 -5.65
N LEU A 28 -2.98 5.28 -6.88
CA LEU A 28 -1.62 5.33 -7.43
C LEU A 28 -1.17 6.75 -7.79
N VAL A 29 -2.10 7.65 -8.09
CA VAL A 29 -1.80 9.06 -8.43
C VAL A 29 -1.83 9.99 -7.22
N GLN A 30 -2.15 9.46 -6.04
CA GLN A 30 -2.28 10.24 -4.81
C GLN A 30 -1.00 10.18 -3.97
N PRO A 31 -0.68 11.23 -3.18
CA PRO A 31 0.42 11.19 -2.23
C PRO A 31 0.06 10.32 -1.01
N TRP A 32 1.00 9.48 -0.54
CA TRP A 32 0.78 8.58 0.60
C TRP A 32 1.56 9.07 1.81
N ASN A 33 0.86 9.52 2.86
CA ASN A 33 1.50 10.12 4.02
C ASN A 33 1.13 9.38 5.33
N GLY A 34 2.10 9.19 6.20
CA GLY A 34 1.94 8.61 7.54
C GLY A 34 2.11 7.09 7.58
N ARG A 35 1.34 6.42 8.45
CA ARG A 35 1.39 4.95 8.59
C ARG A 35 0.43 4.28 7.61
N ILE A 36 0.99 3.46 6.72
CA ILE A 36 0.26 2.85 5.61
C ILE A 36 -0.13 1.41 5.92
N PHE A 37 -1.39 1.08 5.67
CA PHE A 37 -1.82 -0.31 5.47
C PHE A 37 -2.20 -0.45 4.01
N LEU A 38 -1.39 -1.14 3.22
CA LEU A 38 -1.61 -1.30 1.79
C LEU A 38 -2.35 -2.62 1.58
N ASN A 39 -3.63 -2.53 1.21
CA ASN A 39 -4.47 -3.68 0.82
C ASN A 39 -4.76 -3.64 -0.69
N PRO A 40 -3.75 -3.82 -1.55
CA PRO A 40 -3.91 -3.59 -2.97
C PRO A 40 -4.75 -4.69 -3.62
N PRO A 41 -5.34 -4.43 -4.79
CA PRO A 41 -5.81 -5.50 -5.64
C PRO A 41 -4.67 -6.51 -5.87
N TYR A 42 -4.96 -7.80 -5.74
CA TYR A 42 -3.97 -8.89 -5.85
C TYR A 42 -3.43 -9.12 -7.28
N PHE A 43 -3.71 -8.20 -8.21
CA PHE A 43 -3.14 -8.16 -9.55
C PHE A 43 -2.25 -6.92 -9.69
N ASN A 44 -1.25 -6.98 -10.57
CA ASN A 44 -0.30 -5.88 -10.79
C ASN A 44 0.42 -5.39 -9.52
N MET A 45 0.71 -6.28 -8.56
CA MET A 45 1.38 -5.94 -7.30
C MET A 45 2.65 -5.09 -7.44
N LYS A 46 3.39 -5.26 -8.55
CA LYS A 46 4.61 -4.51 -8.85
C LYS A 46 4.40 -3.00 -8.78
N VAL A 47 3.30 -2.45 -9.34
CA VAL A 47 3.10 -0.99 -9.35
C VAL A 47 2.84 -0.44 -7.94
N TRP A 48 2.12 -1.20 -7.11
CA TRP A 48 1.84 -0.84 -5.72
C TRP A 48 3.08 -0.90 -4.85
N VAL A 49 3.93 -1.92 -5.04
CA VAL A 49 5.22 -2.05 -4.34
C VAL A 49 6.16 -0.92 -4.76
N CYS A 50 6.31 -0.65 -6.05
CA CYS A 50 7.14 0.46 -6.53
C CYS A 50 6.67 1.79 -5.95
N LYS A 51 5.35 2.05 -5.92
CA LYS A 51 4.80 3.27 -5.32
C LYS A 51 5.05 3.35 -3.82
N LEU A 52 4.93 2.23 -3.10
CA LEU A 52 5.24 2.19 -1.67
C LEU A 52 6.71 2.54 -1.40
N LEU A 53 7.64 1.99 -2.20
CA LEU A 53 9.07 2.28 -2.07
C LEU A 53 9.38 3.75 -2.37
N GLU A 54 8.80 4.31 -3.44
CA GLU A 54 8.95 5.73 -3.77
C GLU A 54 8.47 6.63 -2.61
N GLU A 55 7.32 6.36 -2.01
CA GLU A 55 6.79 7.18 -0.91
C GLU A 55 7.59 7.01 0.39
N ILE A 56 8.27 5.88 0.58
CA ILE A 56 9.26 5.67 1.66
C ILE A 56 10.52 6.49 1.38
N GLU A 57 11.07 6.45 0.17
CA GLU A 57 12.24 7.23 -0.25
C GLU A 57 12.01 8.74 -0.10
N LEU A 58 10.78 9.19 -0.38
CA LEU A 58 10.35 10.57 -0.17
C LEU A 58 10.06 10.92 1.31
N SER A 59 10.29 9.99 2.25
CA SER A 59 10.05 10.16 3.69
C SER A 59 8.60 10.52 4.06
N ARG A 60 7.64 10.21 3.18
CA ARG A 60 6.21 10.44 3.44
C ARG A 60 5.58 9.29 4.22
N VAL A 61 6.09 8.08 4.02
CA VAL A 61 5.65 6.86 4.73
C VAL A 61 6.59 6.57 5.90
N SER A 62 6.08 6.63 7.12
CA SER A 62 6.88 6.36 8.33
C SER A 62 6.90 4.88 8.71
N GLN A 63 5.83 4.14 8.41
CA GLN A 63 5.69 2.70 8.62
C GLN A 63 4.71 2.15 7.60
N ALA A 64 4.91 0.90 7.14
CA ALA A 64 4.02 0.25 6.19
C ALA A 64 3.80 -1.23 6.51
N ILE A 65 2.56 -1.69 6.31
CA ILE A 65 2.21 -3.10 6.20
C ILE A 65 1.59 -3.31 4.83
N LEU A 66 2.10 -4.27 4.06
CA LEU A 66 1.53 -4.67 2.77
C LEU A 66 0.86 -6.03 2.91
N LEU A 67 -0.42 -6.13 2.57
CA LEU A 67 -1.10 -7.39 2.41
C LEU A 67 -0.80 -7.96 1.02
N ALA A 68 -0.18 -9.14 0.97
CA ALA A 68 0.17 -9.83 -0.26
C ALA A 68 -0.21 -11.31 -0.17
N ASN A 69 -0.48 -11.94 -1.32
CA ASN A 69 -0.60 -13.38 -1.39
C ASN A 69 0.81 -14.01 -1.29
N ALA A 70 0.94 -15.13 -0.59
CA ALA A 70 2.18 -15.88 -0.46
C ALA A 70 2.79 -16.28 -1.81
N ALA A 71 1.96 -16.46 -2.85
CA ALA A 71 2.42 -16.77 -4.21
C ALA A 71 3.01 -15.56 -4.97
N THR A 72 2.89 -14.34 -4.44
CA THR A 72 3.30 -13.09 -5.11
C THR A 72 4.59 -12.49 -4.51
N ILE A 73 5.30 -13.23 -3.65
CA ILE A 73 6.56 -12.79 -3.06
C ILE A 73 7.63 -12.69 -4.17
N MET A 74 7.76 -11.49 -4.72
CA MET A 74 8.93 -11.05 -5.49
C MET A 74 9.88 -10.42 -4.49
N LEU A 75 10.72 -11.23 -3.84
CA LEU A 75 11.87 -10.67 -3.12
C LEU A 75 12.79 -10.01 -4.16
N PRO A 76 13.26 -8.78 -3.93
CA PRO A 76 14.38 -8.27 -4.71
C PRO A 76 15.52 -9.28 -4.55
N LYS A 77 16.13 -9.72 -5.66
CA LYS A 77 17.19 -10.74 -5.69
C LYS A 77 18.42 -10.43 -4.81
N ASN A 78 18.45 -9.27 -4.16
CA ASN A 78 19.60 -8.69 -3.49
C ASN A 78 19.35 -8.46 -1.99
N TRP A 79 18.21 -8.91 -1.43
CA TRP A 79 17.97 -8.84 0.02
C TRP A 79 18.71 -9.97 0.73
N THR A 80 19.92 -9.68 1.22
CA THR A 80 20.60 -10.48 2.25
C THR A 80 20.21 -9.90 3.60
N GLY A 81 19.40 -10.63 4.36
CA GLY A 81 19.02 -10.24 5.72
C GLY A 81 20.20 -10.18 6.68
#